data_AF-A0A3D5UYJ5-F1
#
_entry.id   AF-A0A3D5UYJ5-F1
#
_cell.length_a   1.000
_cell.length_b   1.000
_cell.length_c   1.000
_cell.angle_alpha   90.00
_cell.angle_beta   90.00
_cell.angle_gamma   90.00
#
_symmetry.space_group_name_H-M   'P 1'
#
loop_
_entity.id
_entity.type
_entity.pdbx_description
1 polymer ?
#
loop_
_entity_poly.entity_id
_entity_poly.type
_entity_poly.pdbx_seq_one_letter_code
_entity_poly.pdbx_strand_id
1 'polypeptide(L)' 'VATDFKLYIRDTLDHLDGQLRDLQEALLTRAEEHAATIMPGFTHLQTAQPVTFGHHCLAYVEMAG' A
#
# COMPACT_ATOMS: atom_id res chain seq x y z
N VAL A 1 21.53 -25.14 -12.92
CA VAL A 1 21.31 -23.79 -13.50
C VAL A 1 19.82 -23.44 -13.60
N ALA A 2 19.03 -24.04 -14.50
CA ALA A 2 17.61 -23.67 -14.65
C ALA A 2 16.76 -23.95 -13.39
N THR A 3 17.00 -25.07 -12.70
CA THR A 3 16.34 -25.40 -11.43
C THR A 3 16.73 -24.42 -10.33
N ASP A 4 18.02 -24.14 -10.16
CA ASP A 4 18.52 -23.23 -9.12
C ASP A 4 17.96 -21.82 -9.29
N PHE A 5 17.84 -21.35 -10.53
CA PHE A 5 17.22 -20.06 -10.83
C PHE A 5 15.74 -20.01 -10.43
N LYS A 6 14.99 -21.09 -10.66
CA LYS A 6 13.58 -21.19 -10.23
C LYS A 6 13.45 -21.21 -8.71
N LEU A 7 14.36 -21.91 -8.01
CA LEU A 7 14.39 -21.92 -6.55
C LEU A 7 14.69 -20.53 -5.99
N TYR A 8 15.70 -19.84 -6.54
CA TYR A 8 16.01 -18.46 -6.17
C TYR A 8 14.84 -17.50 -6.38
N ILE A 9 14.15 -17.57 -7.53
CA ILE A 9 12.98 -16.72 -7.79
C ILE A 9 11.89 -17.00 -6.76
N ARG A 10 11.60 -18.27 -6.45
CA ARG A 10 10.58 -18.61 -5.45
C ARG A 10 10.91 -18.00 -4.08
N ASP A 11 12.13 -18.18 -3.61
CA ASP A 11 12.56 -17.62 -2.33
C ASP A 11 12.50 -16.09 -2.35
N THR A 12 12.80 -15.46 -3.50
CA THR A 12 12.69 -14.00 -3.67
C THR A 12 11.23 -13.52 -3.63
N LEU A 13 10.30 -14.26 -4.24
CA LEU A 13 8.87 -13.96 -4.18
C LEU A 13 8.35 -14.01 -2.74
N ASP A 14 8.76 -15.03 -1.97
CA ASP A 14 8.37 -15.14 -0.56
C ASP A 14 8.84 -13.92 0.27
N HIS A 15 10.03 -13.38 -0.03
CA HIS A 15 10.54 -12.16 0.61
C HIS A 15 9.76 -10.91 0.17
N LEU A 16 9.47 -10.77 -1.13
CA LEU A 16 8.71 -9.64 -1.66
C LEU A 16 7.29 -9.61 -1.11
N ASP A 17 6.64 -10.77 -0.98
CA ASP A 17 5.32 -10.89 -0.36
C ASP A 17 5.34 -10.43 1.10
N GLY A 18 6.40 -10.75 1.84
CA GLY A 18 6.61 -10.24 3.20
C GLY A 18 6.72 -8.72 3.24
N GLN A 19 7.57 -8.13 2.38
CA GLN A 19 7.76 -6.69 2.31
C GLN A 19 6.49 -5.94 1.88
N LEU A 20 5.67 -6.54 1.00
CA LEU A 20 4.40 -5.97 0.58
C LEU A 20 3.38 -5.95 1.73
N ARG A 21 3.34 -7.02 2.55
CA ARG A 21 2.53 -7.05 3.77
C ARG A 21 2.98 -6.02 4.79
N ASP A 22 4.30 -5.88 5.02
CA ASP A 22 4.84 -4.87 5.93
C ASP A 22 4.43 -3.45 5.50
N LEU A 23 4.44 -3.16 4.20
CA LEU A 23 3.96 -1.90 3.65
C LEU A 23 2.45 -1.70 3.88
N GLN A 24 1.65 -2.73 3.64
CA GLN A 24 0.20 -2.68 3.90
C GLN A 24 -0.09 -2.43 5.38
N GLU A 25 0.59 -3.11 6.31
CA GLU A 25 0.45 -2.92 7.75
C GLU A 25 0.84 -1.50 8.19
N ALA A 26 1.92 -0.96 7.64
CA ALA A 26 2.32 0.42 7.89
C ALA A 26 1.24 1.40 7.41
N LEU A 27 0.70 1.21 6.20
CA LEU A 27 -0.38 2.05 5.67
C LEU A 27 -1.68 1.91 6.47
N LEU A 28 -2.03 0.70 6.93
CA LEU A 28 -3.19 0.45 7.79
C LEU A 28 -3.05 1.17 9.14
N THR A 29 -1.88 1.09 9.76
CA THR A 29 -1.58 1.81 11.01
C THR A 29 -1.78 3.31 10.82
N ARG A 30 -1.23 3.88 9.75
CA ARG A 30 -1.43 5.30 9.42
C ARG A 30 -2.88 5.63 9.09
N ALA A 31 -3.60 4.69 8.47
CA ALA A 31 -5.00 4.88 8.13
C ALA A 31 -5.88 4.99 9.37
N GLU A 32 -5.64 4.15 10.37
CA GLU A 32 -6.35 4.20 11.66
C GLU A 32 -6.03 5.48 12.43
N GLU A 33 -4.75 5.82 12.59
CA GLU A 33 -4.29 7.06 13.26
C GLU A 33 -4.93 8.33 12.65
N HIS A 34 -5.17 8.31 11.34
CA HIS A 34 -5.66 9.45 10.58
C HIS A 34 -7.06 9.26 9.99
N ALA A 35 -7.87 8.36 10.57
CA ALA A 35 -9.21 8.05 10.08
C ALA A 35 -10.11 9.29 9.94
N ALA A 36 -9.93 10.29 10.80
CA ALA A 36 -10.68 11.56 10.80
C ALA A 36 -9.86 12.79 10.33
N THR A 37 -8.59 12.62 9.94
CA THR A 37 -7.75 13.74 9.48
C THR A 37 -8.18 14.15 8.08
N ILE A 38 -8.78 15.33 7.93
CA ILE A 38 -9.27 15.84 6.63
C ILE A 38 -8.11 16.32 5.75
N MET A 39 -8.17 16.01 4.47
CA MET A 39 -7.27 16.52 3.42
C MET A 39 -8.06 16.83 2.13
N PRO A 40 -7.50 17.63 1.20
CA PRO A 40 -8.11 17.81 -0.12
C PRO A 40 -7.99 16.52 -0.94
N GLY A 41 -9.10 16.03 -1.50
CA GLY A 41 -9.06 15.05 -2.59
C GLY A 41 -8.79 15.75 -3.92
N PHE A 42 -8.22 15.01 -4.89
CA PHE A 42 -7.81 15.58 -6.18
C PHE A 42 -8.37 14.80 -7.37
N THR A 43 -8.81 15.52 -8.40
CA THR A 43 -9.03 14.99 -9.75
C THR A 43 -8.33 15.91 -10.74
N HIS A 44 -7.63 15.36 -11.75
CA HIS A 44 -6.76 16.14 -12.65
C HIS A 44 -5.75 17.04 -11.93
N LEU A 45 -5.29 16.61 -10.74
CA LEU A 45 -4.44 17.42 -9.84
C LEU A 45 -5.07 18.74 -9.38
N GLN A 46 -6.39 18.89 -9.47
CA GLN A 46 -7.16 20.00 -8.94
C GLN A 46 -7.93 19.56 -7.71
N THR A 47 -8.05 20.44 -6.72
CA THR A 47 -8.85 20.19 -5.51
C THR A 47 -10.29 19.89 -5.90
N ALA A 48 -10.77 18.71 -5.51
CA ALA A 48 -12.12 18.26 -5.72
C ALA A 48 -12.90 18.33 -4.39
N GLN A 49 -13.16 17.19 -3.76
CA GLN A 49 -13.90 17.09 -2.51
C GLN A 49 -12.96 16.76 -1.35
N PRO A 50 -13.26 17.21 -0.11
CA PRO A 50 -12.54 16.75 1.07
C PRO A 50 -12.64 15.24 1.23
N VAL A 51 -11.53 14.61 1.60
CA VAL A 51 -11.43 13.19 1.99
C VAL A 51 -10.65 13.09 3.30
N THR A 52 -10.51 11.90 3.88
CA THR A 52 -9.60 11.70 5.02
C THR A 52 -8.26 11.15 4.54
N PHE A 53 -7.18 11.52 5.21
CA PHE A 53 -5.87 10.94 4.95
C PHE A 53 -5.89 9.42 5.20
N GLY A 54 -6.68 8.96 6.18
CA GLY A 54 -6.89 7.52 6.35
C GLY A 54 -7.53 6.84 5.15
N HIS A 55 -8.55 7.44 4.54
CA HIS A 55 -9.13 6.93 3.29
C HIS A 55 -8.10 6.91 2.15
N HIS A 56 -7.23 7.92 2.07
CA HIS A 56 -6.16 7.97 1.08
C HIS A 56 -5.13 6.85 1.28
N CYS A 57 -4.72 6.55 2.52
CA CYS A 57 -3.85 5.42 2.83
C CYS A 57 -4.48 4.07 2.43
N LEU A 58 -5.77 3.87 2.72
CA LEU A 58 -6.48 2.64 2.35
C LEU A 58 -6.54 2.42 0.83
N ALA A 59 -6.59 3.48 0.03
CA ALA A 59 -6.49 3.34 -1.43
C ALA A 59 -5.19 2.64 -1.85
N TYR A 60 -4.06 2.90 -1.17
CA TYR A 60 -2.79 2.22 -1.46
C TYR A 60 -2.73 0.82 -0.90
N VAL A 61 -3.40 0.52 0.22
CA VAL A 61 -3.54 -0.85 0.72
C VAL A 61 -4.27 -1.71 -0.30
N GLU A 62 -5.40 -1.23 -0.83
CA GLU A 62 -6.20 -1.94 -1.85
C GLU A 62 -5.48 -2.07 -3.20
N MET A 63 -4.64 -1.10 -3.58
CA MET A 63 -3.82 -1.22 -4.80
C MET A 63 -2.68 -2.24 -4.66
N ALA A 64 -2.22 -2.48 -3.44
CA ALA A 64 -1.11 -3.38 -3.13
C ALA A 64 -1.56 -4.80 -2.74
N GLY A 65 -2.87 -5.02 -2.52
CA GLY A 65 -3.46 -6.34 -2.22
C GLY A 65 -3.93 -7.08 -3.45
#